data_AF-A0A941UN36-F1
#
_entry.id   AF-A0A941UN36-F1
#
_cell.length_a   1.000
_cell.length_b   1.000
_cell.length_c   1.000
_cell.angle_alpha   90.00
_cell.angle_beta   90.00
_cell.angle_gamma   90.00
#
_symmetry.space_group_name_H-M   'P 1'
#
loop_
_entity.id
_entity.type
_entity.pdbx_description
1 polymer ?
#
loop_
_entity_poly.entity_id
_entity_poly.type
_entity_poly.pdbx_seq_one_letter_code
_entity_poly.pdbx_strand_id
1 'polypeptide(L)'
;MVPRTQADMIDVDMPVDSWIGRVIETAHSRFPVYEGDRDHIIGILLAKDLLRYYTQRDFDLRSMLRPPVYIPESKPLNVLLRDFRANRNHMAIVVDEYGSVAGLITIEDVLEQIVGDIEDEYDIDETADNIVAEKGDRFRVKALTEIEAFNAAFGTAFSDQEFDTVGGLIAGHVGHVPRRGDRVEIDGLRFEVLRADARQVHLLQVSRLPKTLAREFADQQARPEQ
;
A
#
# COMPACT_ATOMS: atom_id res chain seq x y z
N MET A 1 -4.04 11.07 -6.55
CA MET A 1 -4.82 11.86 -5.57
C MET A 1 -5.60 10.91 -4.69
N VAL A 2 -5.81 11.26 -3.42
CA VAL A 2 -6.64 10.52 -2.47
C VAL A 2 -8.04 11.13 -2.47
N PRO A 3 -9.11 10.38 -2.82
CA PRO A 3 -10.49 10.88 -2.78
C PRO A 3 -10.92 11.33 -1.38
N ARG A 4 -11.80 12.34 -1.27
CA ARG A 4 -12.29 12.87 0.02
C ARG A 4 -12.81 11.78 0.98
N THR A 5 -13.45 10.74 0.44
CA THR A 5 -14.00 9.62 1.22
C THR A 5 -12.93 8.72 1.85
N GLN A 6 -11.73 8.69 1.28
CA GLN A 6 -10.58 7.91 1.75
C GLN A 6 -9.55 8.76 2.51
N ALA A 7 -9.66 10.09 2.41
CA ALA A 7 -8.76 11.00 3.11
C ALA A 7 -9.01 10.97 4.64
N ASP A 8 -7.96 10.71 5.41
CA ASP A 8 -7.97 10.90 6.86
C ASP A 8 -7.93 12.40 7.19
N MET A 9 -9.03 12.88 7.74
CA MET A 9 -9.26 14.29 8.06
C MET A 9 -9.63 14.41 9.54
N ILE A 10 -9.27 15.56 10.14
CA ILE A 10 -9.50 15.85 11.55
C ILE A 10 -10.60 16.91 11.67
N ASP A 11 -11.56 16.64 12.53
CA ASP A 11 -12.57 17.60 12.96
C ASP A 11 -11.94 18.50 14.05
N VAL A 12 -11.97 19.81 13.85
CA VAL A 12 -11.40 20.76 14.83
C VAL A 12 -12.23 20.86 16.11
N ASP A 13 -13.51 20.52 16.06
CA ASP A 13 -14.43 20.63 17.19
C ASP A 13 -14.44 19.36 18.06
N MET A 14 -13.77 18.29 17.60
CA MET A 14 -13.58 17.05 18.35
C MET A 14 -12.32 17.11 19.26
N PRO A 15 -12.42 16.67 20.53
CA PRO A 15 -11.27 16.62 21.44
C PRO A 15 -10.08 15.84 20.88
N VAL A 16 -8.85 16.33 21.10
CA VAL A 16 -7.61 15.72 20.60
C VAL A 16 -7.53 14.22 20.91
N ASP A 17 -7.90 13.85 22.14
CA ASP A 17 -7.87 12.46 22.62
C ASP A 17 -8.77 11.51 21.81
N SER A 18 -9.82 11.99 21.14
CA SER A 18 -10.72 11.13 20.36
C SER A 18 -10.17 10.72 19.00
N TRP A 19 -9.13 11.40 18.50
CA TRP A 19 -8.57 11.14 17.16
C TRP A 19 -7.04 10.96 17.14
N ILE A 20 -6.32 11.32 18.21
CA ILE A 20 -4.86 11.18 18.26
C ILE A 20 -4.38 9.73 18.09
N GLY A 21 -5.16 8.73 18.56
CA GLY A 21 -4.87 7.31 18.32
C GLY A 21 -4.85 6.96 16.83
N ARG A 22 -5.89 7.35 16.08
CA ARG A 22 -5.97 7.16 14.62
C ARG A 22 -4.84 7.86 13.87
N VAL A 23 -4.40 9.04 14.34
CA VAL A 23 -3.25 9.75 13.77
C VAL A 23 -1.95 8.96 13.92
N ILE A 24 -1.77 8.22 15.02
CA ILE A 24 -0.63 7.33 15.22
C ILE A 24 -0.76 6.07 14.33
N GLU A 25 -1.94 5.48 14.26
CA GLU A 25 -2.22 4.25 13.48
C GLU A 25 -2.03 4.42 11.97
N THR A 26 -2.47 5.55 11.42
CA THR A 26 -2.37 5.86 9.98
C THR A 26 -0.95 6.30 9.57
N ALA A 27 -0.11 6.69 10.52
CA ALA A 27 1.28 7.10 10.34
C ALA A 27 1.52 8.24 9.31
N HIS A 28 0.47 9.00 8.95
CA HIS A 28 0.59 10.09 7.99
C HIS A 28 1.30 11.31 8.60
N SER A 29 2.07 12.03 7.78
CA SER A 29 2.81 13.23 8.22
C SER A 29 1.94 14.49 8.31
N ARG A 30 0.80 14.52 7.61
CA ARG A 30 -0.07 15.70 7.44
C ARG A 30 -1.53 15.28 7.39
N PHE A 31 -2.40 16.09 7.97
CA PHE A 31 -3.85 15.86 8.00
C PHE A 31 -4.58 17.17 7.66
N PRO A 32 -5.54 17.17 6.72
CA PRO A 32 -6.49 18.27 6.58
C PRO A 32 -7.36 18.37 7.83
N VAL A 33 -7.56 19.60 8.30
CA VAL A 33 -8.42 19.93 9.44
C VAL A 33 -9.60 20.74 8.94
N TYR A 34 -10.81 20.30 9.28
CA TYR A 34 -12.06 20.93 8.86
C TYR A 34 -12.89 21.41 10.06
N GLU A 35 -13.87 22.27 9.80
CA GLU A 35 -14.80 22.81 10.81
C GLU A 35 -16.25 22.65 10.32
N GLY A 36 -17.04 21.85 11.04
CA GLY A 36 -18.44 21.55 10.72
C GLY A 36 -18.60 20.60 9.52
N ASP A 37 -18.24 21.05 8.32
CA ASP A 37 -18.33 20.27 7.07
C ASP A 37 -16.94 19.87 6.57
N ARG A 38 -16.80 18.68 5.99
CA ARG A 38 -15.54 18.17 5.41
C ARG A 38 -15.10 18.95 4.16
N ASP A 39 -16.00 19.72 3.53
CA ASP A 39 -15.63 20.68 2.49
C ASP A 39 -14.98 21.97 3.05
N HIS A 40 -15.20 22.29 4.32
CA HIS A 40 -14.69 23.51 4.96
C HIS A 40 -13.33 23.26 5.64
N ILE A 41 -12.27 23.18 4.83
CA ILE A 41 -10.89 22.99 5.32
C ILE A 41 -10.31 24.31 5.84
N ILE A 42 -10.14 24.38 7.15
CA ILE A 42 -9.55 25.53 7.86
C ILE A 42 -8.02 25.49 7.88
N GLY A 43 -7.40 24.34 7.65
CA GLY A 43 -5.94 24.25 7.44
C GLY A 43 -5.36 22.84 7.48
N ILE A 44 -4.03 22.76 7.45
CA ILE A 44 -3.26 21.51 7.46
C ILE A 44 -2.49 21.39 8.77
N LEU A 45 -2.76 20.34 9.53
CA LEU A 45 -1.97 19.92 10.67
C LEU A 45 -0.78 19.08 10.21
N LEU A 46 0.39 19.28 10.82
CA LEU A 46 1.53 18.36 10.69
C LEU A 46 1.58 17.47 11.94
N ALA A 47 1.61 16.15 11.76
CA ALA A 47 1.55 15.19 12.87
C ALA A 47 2.64 15.41 13.92
N LYS A 48 3.86 15.77 13.50
CA LYS A 48 4.98 16.10 14.39
C LYS A 48 4.72 17.29 15.33
N ASP A 49 3.81 18.20 15.00
CA ASP A 49 3.51 19.33 15.87
C ASP A 49 2.66 18.90 17.08
N LEU A 50 2.00 17.73 17.01
CA LEU A 50 1.36 17.07 18.15
C LEU A 50 2.35 16.66 19.25
N LEU A 51 3.66 16.61 18.98
CA LEU A 51 4.66 16.44 20.04
C LEU A 51 4.59 17.57 21.09
N ARG A 52 4.05 18.75 20.71
CA ARG A 52 3.82 19.87 21.63
C ARG A 52 2.71 19.58 22.64
N TYR A 53 1.69 18.79 22.26
CA TYR A 53 0.56 18.40 23.12
C TYR A 53 1.04 17.83 24.46
N TYR A 54 2.06 16.96 24.43
CA TYR A 54 2.63 16.33 25.64
C TYR A 54 3.49 17.27 26.51
N THR A 55 3.78 18.50 26.06
CA THR A 55 4.70 19.43 26.74
C THR A 55 4.07 20.76 27.15
N GLN A 56 2.95 21.14 26.53
CA GLN A 56 2.25 22.40 26.76
C GLN A 56 0.90 22.14 27.43
N ARG A 57 0.58 22.90 28.49
CA ARG A 57 -0.71 22.77 29.19
C ARG A 57 -1.88 23.34 28.38
N ASP A 58 -1.62 24.40 27.62
CA ASP A 58 -2.60 25.11 26.81
C ASP A 58 -2.33 24.82 25.32
N PHE A 59 -2.73 23.63 24.88
CA PHE A 59 -2.61 23.21 23.48
C PHE A 59 -3.75 23.79 22.65
N ASP A 60 -3.44 24.77 21.80
CA ASP A 60 -4.36 25.28 20.78
C ASP A 60 -4.04 24.68 19.40
N LEU A 61 -4.88 23.74 18.95
CA LEU A 61 -4.81 23.12 17.63
C LEU A 61 -4.81 24.16 16.50
N ARG A 62 -5.67 25.19 16.60
CA ARG A 62 -5.92 26.16 15.52
C ARG A 62 -4.67 27.02 15.27
N SER A 63 -3.92 27.38 16.32
CA SER A 63 -2.65 28.12 16.21
C SER A 63 -1.54 27.43 15.39
N MET A 64 -1.62 26.10 15.22
CA MET A 64 -0.60 25.30 14.51
C MET A 64 -0.98 24.94 13.08
N LEU A 65 -2.23 25.22 12.67
CA LEU A 65 -2.69 24.94 11.32
C LEU A 65 -1.95 25.81 10.31
N ARG A 66 -1.47 25.17 9.24
CA ARG A 66 -0.89 25.88 8.10
C ARG A 66 -1.98 26.16 7.07
N PRO A 67 -1.93 27.29 6.36
CA PRO A 67 -2.91 27.62 5.32
C PRO A 67 -3.04 26.48 4.31
N PRO A 68 -4.27 26.04 3.98
CA PRO A 68 -4.49 25.03 2.96
C PRO A 68 -4.24 25.65 1.58
N VAL A 69 -3.66 24.86 0.67
CA VAL A 69 -3.50 25.24 -0.74
C VAL A 69 -4.53 24.48 -1.55
N TYR A 70 -5.43 25.20 -2.20
CA TYR A 70 -6.44 24.64 -3.08
C TYR A 70 -5.97 24.61 -4.53
N ILE A 71 -6.31 23.55 -5.25
CA ILE A 71 -6.06 23.40 -6.70
C ILE A 71 -7.29 22.80 -7.39
N PRO A 72 -7.59 23.17 -8.65
CA PRO A 72 -8.60 22.46 -9.43
C PRO A 72 -8.07 21.09 -9.86
N GLU A 73 -8.96 20.10 -10.01
CA GLU A 73 -8.62 18.75 -10.49
C GLU A 73 -7.92 18.75 -11.87
N SER A 74 -8.25 19.71 -12.73
CA SER A 74 -7.64 19.90 -14.05
C SER A 74 -6.19 20.42 -14.05
N LYS A 75 -5.57 20.66 -12.88
CA LYS A 75 -4.22 21.24 -12.79
C LYS A 75 -3.13 20.23 -13.21
N PRO A 76 -2.28 20.53 -14.23
CA PRO A 76 -1.25 19.60 -14.67
C PRO A 76 -0.21 19.26 -13.59
N LEU A 77 0.10 17.97 -13.43
CA LEU A 77 1.03 17.45 -12.40
C LEU A 77 2.43 18.07 -12.48
N ASN A 78 2.93 18.33 -13.70
CA ASN A 78 4.23 18.97 -13.92
C ASN A 78 4.29 20.44 -13.45
N VAL A 79 3.14 21.13 -13.40
CA VAL A 79 3.01 22.47 -12.80
C VAL A 79 2.90 22.34 -11.28
N LEU A 80 2.08 21.39 -10.80
CA LEU A 80 1.91 21.11 -9.37
C LEU A 80 3.24 20.75 -8.67
N LEU A 81 4.09 19.94 -9.30
CA LEU A 81 5.43 19.63 -8.77
C LEU A 81 6.30 20.87 -8.60
N ARG A 82 6.23 21.81 -9.55
CA ARG A 82 6.98 23.09 -9.47
C ARG A 82 6.47 23.93 -8.31
N ASP A 83 5.15 24.00 -8.13
CA ASP A 83 4.52 24.74 -7.04
C ASP A 83 4.85 24.15 -5.66
N PHE A 84 4.84 22.82 -5.51
CA PHE A 84 5.26 22.16 -4.28
C PHE A 84 6.73 22.46 -3.95
N ARG A 85 7.63 22.35 -4.95
CA ARG A 85 9.06 22.68 -4.78
C ARG A 85 9.31 24.15 -4.45
N ALA A 86 8.58 25.08 -5.07
CA ALA A 86 8.75 26.51 -4.86
C ALA A 86 8.22 26.96 -3.49
N ASN A 87 7.02 26.53 -3.12
CA ASN A 87 6.33 26.99 -1.91
C ASN A 87 6.69 26.18 -0.64
N ARG A 88 7.46 25.08 -0.79
CA ARG A 88 7.77 24.12 0.29
C ARG A 88 6.53 23.55 0.98
N ASN A 89 5.39 23.55 0.28
CA ASN A 89 4.21 22.81 0.67
C ASN A 89 4.21 21.46 -0.06
N HIS A 90 3.72 20.41 0.60
CA HIS A 90 3.78 19.02 0.16
C HIS A 90 2.39 18.39 0.08
N MET A 91 1.32 19.16 0.33
CA MET A 91 -0.07 18.70 0.27
C MET A 91 -0.95 19.83 -0.27
N ALA A 92 -1.83 19.50 -1.21
CA ALA A 92 -2.87 20.39 -1.73
C ALA A 92 -4.24 19.73 -1.60
N ILE A 93 -5.27 20.54 -1.38
CA ILE A 93 -6.67 20.14 -1.41
C ILE A 93 -7.16 20.29 -2.86
N VAL A 94 -7.74 19.23 -3.40
CA VAL A 94 -8.28 19.21 -4.76
C VAL A 94 -9.75 19.58 -4.70
N VAL A 95 -10.17 20.55 -5.52
CA VAL A 95 -11.57 20.97 -5.65
C VAL A 95 -12.13 20.69 -7.02
N ASP A 96 -13.43 20.39 -7.05
CA ASP A 96 -14.24 20.24 -8.28
C ASP A 96 -14.62 21.62 -8.88
N GLU A 97 -15.35 21.61 -10.00
CA GLU A 97 -15.82 22.81 -10.69
C GLU A 97 -16.86 23.63 -9.88
N TYR A 98 -17.46 23.03 -8.86
CA TYR A 98 -18.45 23.66 -7.97
C TYR A 98 -17.81 24.21 -6.69
N GLY A 99 -16.52 23.94 -6.46
CA GLY A 99 -15.76 24.37 -5.29
C GLY A 99 -15.80 23.40 -4.10
N SER A 100 -16.41 22.23 -4.24
CA SER A 100 -16.42 21.17 -3.22
C SER A 100 -15.07 20.44 -3.18
N VAL A 101 -14.71 19.84 -2.04
CA VAL A 101 -13.46 19.09 -1.91
C VAL A 101 -13.63 17.71 -2.57
N ALA A 102 -12.98 17.53 -3.72
CA ALA A 102 -12.87 16.24 -4.40
C ALA A 102 -11.92 15.30 -3.64
N GLY A 103 -10.86 15.83 -3.03
CA GLY A 103 -9.87 15.07 -2.28
C GLY A 103 -8.62 15.85 -1.93
N LEU A 104 -7.49 15.15 -1.82
CA LEU A 104 -6.16 15.74 -1.62
C LEU A 104 -5.12 15.10 -2.53
N ILE A 105 -4.01 15.79 -2.75
CA ILE A 105 -2.84 15.27 -3.46
C ILE A 105 -1.57 15.71 -2.75
N THR A 106 -0.59 14.81 -2.68
CA THR A 106 0.70 15.07 -2.02
C THR A 106 1.83 15.27 -3.04
N ILE A 107 2.99 15.80 -2.61
CA ILE A 107 4.17 15.83 -3.51
C ILE A 107 4.67 14.41 -3.77
N GLU A 108 4.49 13.52 -2.80
CA GLU A 108 4.81 12.10 -2.90
C GLU A 108 3.99 11.43 -4.02
N ASP A 109 2.67 11.66 -4.09
CA ASP A 109 1.79 11.20 -5.20
C ASP A 109 2.30 11.71 -6.57
N VAL A 110 2.73 12.98 -6.64
CA VAL A 110 3.17 13.61 -7.90
C VAL A 110 4.52 13.05 -8.35
N LEU A 111 5.40 12.71 -7.40
CA LEU A 111 6.68 12.06 -7.70
C LEU A 111 6.47 10.62 -8.16
N GLU A 112 5.58 9.87 -7.50
CA GLU A 112 5.17 8.51 -7.90
C GLU A 112 4.66 8.47 -9.35
N GLN A 113 3.86 9.44 -9.78
CA GLN A 113 3.38 9.50 -11.18
C GLN A 113 4.46 9.88 -12.21
N ILE A 114 5.61 10.41 -11.80
CA ILE A 114 6.70 10.83 -12.69
C ILE A 114 7.84 9.80 -12.70
N VAL A 115 8.08 9.17 -11.55
CA VAL A 115 9.16 8.21 -11.32
C VAL A 115 8.67 6.76 -11.45
N GLY A 116 7.36 6.53 -11.34
CA GLY A 116 6.77 5.22 -11.08
C GLY A 116 6.92 4.81 -9.62
N ASP A 117 6.56 3.56 -9.32
CA ASP A 117 7.35 2.79 -8.36
C ASP A 117 8.81 2.90 -8.83
N ILE A 118 9.76 3.25 -7.94
CA ILE A 118 11.18 3.32 -8.34
C ILE A 118 11.61 1.92 -8.78
N GLU A 119 11.69 1.77 -10.10
CA GLU A 119 12.37 0.68 -10.78
C GLU A 119 13.85 0.76 -10.40
N ASP A 120 14.25 -0.17 -9.52
CA ASP A 120 15.64 -0.48 -9.26
C ASP A 120 16.30 -0.94 -10.57
N GLU A 121 17.62 -1.01 -10.67
CA GLU A 121 18.33 -1.51 -11.88
C GLU A 121 18.06 -3.01 -12.18
N TYR A 122 17.04 -3.60 -11.55
CA TYR A 122 16.67 -5.01 -11.48
C TYR A 122 15.15 -5.29 -11.62
N ASP A 123 14.30 -4.30 -11.88
CA ASP A 123 12.82 -4.38 -12.05
C ASP A 123 12.44 -3.21 -12.99
N ILE A 124 11.61 -3.26 -14.05
CA ILE A 124 10.95 -4.36 -14.78
C ILE A 124 11.00 -4.01 -16.29
N ASP A 125 11.25 -4.98 -17.18
CA ASP A 125 10.82 -4.87 -18.59
C ASP A 125 9.36 -5.36 -18.66
N GLU A 126 8.41 -4.56 -19.15
CA GLU A 126 7.01 -4.99 -19.26
C GLU A 126 6.85 -6.23 -20.16
N THR A 127 7.81 -6.48 -21.05
CA THR A 127 7.88 -7.68 -21.90
C THR A 127 8.47 -8.92 -21.21
N ALA A 128 8.98 -8.80 -19.99
CA ALA A 128 9.53 -9.93 -19.23
C ALA A 128 8.43 -10.93 -18.80
N ASP A 129 8.78 -12.21 -18.88
CA ASP A 129 7.92 -13.35 -18.53
C ASP A 129 7.27 -13.20 -17.13
N ASN A 130 6.09 -13.79 -16.98
CA ASN A 130 5.32 -13.74 -15.73
C ASN A 130 6.02 -14.42 -14.53
N ILE A 131 6.98 -15.31 -14.81
CA ILE A 131 7.75 -16.08 -13.82
C ILE A 131 9.24 -15.96 -14.18
N VAL A 132 10.03 -15.31 -13.33
CA VAL A 132 11.46 -15.06 -13.54
C VAL A 132 12.27 -15.76 -12.44
N ALA A 133 13.26 -16.56 -12.81
CA ALA A 133 14.14 -17.22 -11.84
C ALA A 133 15.16 -16.25 -11.23
N GLU A 134 15.32 -16.31 -9.91
CA GLU A 134 16.29 -15.53 -9.13
C GLU A 134 17.42 -16.41 -8.55
N LYS A 135 18.33 -15.80 -7.79
CA LYS A 135 19.44 -16.51 -7.14
C LYS A 135 18.96 -17.37 -5.96
N GLY A 136 19.05 -18.69 -6.13
CA GLY A 136 18.94 -19.69 -5.07
C GLY A 136 17.51 -20.18 -4.83
N ASP A 137 17.00 -20.99 -5.77
CA ASP A 137 15.66 -21.62 -5.80
C ASP A 137 14.52 -20.67 -5.40
N ARG A 138 14.65 -19.43 -5.86
CA ARG A 138 13.70 -18.33 -5.72
C ARG A 138 13.25 -17.87 -7.09
N PHE A 139 12.01 -17.44 -7.17
CA PHE A 139 11.37 -17.01 -8.40
C PHE A 139 10.54 -15.77 -8.12
N ARG A 140 10.66 -14.76 -8.96
CA ARG A 140 9.79 -13.58 -8.95
C ARG A 140 8.59 -13.89 -9.85
N VAL A 141 7.38 -13.71 -9.32
CA VAL A 141 6.13 -14.09 -9.99
C VAL A 141 5.17 -12.91 -9.97
N LYS A 142 4.72 -12.47 -11.14
CA LYS A 142 3.65 -11.47 -11.29
C LYS A 142 2.36 -12.08 -10.73
N ALA A 143 1.63 -11.37 -9.87
CA ALA A 143 0.43 -11.90 -9.24
C ALA A 143 -0.70 -12.25 -10.25
N LEU A 144 -0.70 -11.60 -11.41
CA LEU A 144 -1.59 -11.89 -12.55
C LEU A 144 -1.23 -13.17 -13.31
N THR A 145 -0.21 -13.93 -12.90
CA THR A 145 0.11 -15.25 -13.48
C THR A 145 -1.10 -16.17 -13.34
N GLU A 146 -1.56 -16.77 -14.44
CA GLU A 146 -2.64 -17.75 -14.43
C GLU A 146 -2.24 -19.03 -13.69
N ILE A 147 -3.20 -19.67 -13.01
CA ILE A 147 -2.93 -20.88 -12.21
C ILE A 147 -2.41 -22.04 -13.08
N GLU A 148 -2.89 -22.21 -14.32
CA GLU A 148 -2.38 -23.22 -15.25
C GLU A 148 -0.88 -23.03 -15.54
N ALA A 149 -0.48 -21.81 -15.91
CA ALA A 149 0.91 -21.46 -16.20
C ALA A 149 1.82 -21.62 -14.96
N PHE A 150 1.30 -21.26 -13.78
CA PHE A 150 2.03 -21.45 -12.52
C PHE A 150 2.22 -22.95 -12.19
N ASN A 151 1.16 -23.75 -12.31
CA ASN A 151 1.20 -25.19 -12.09
C ASN A 151 2.22 -25.87 -13.02
N ALA A 152 2.24 -25.51 -14.30
CA ALA A 152 3.21 -26.01 -15.27
C ALA A 152 4.67 -25.66 -14.90
N ALA A 153 4.92 -24.44 -14.41
CA ALA A 153 6.26 -23.98 -14.05
C ALA A 153 6.79 -24.57 -12.73
N PHE A 154 5.94 -24.68 -11.71
CA PHE A 154 6.35 -25.10 -10.36
C PHE A 154 6.10 -26.58 -10.07
N GLY A 155 5.33 -27.28 -10.89
CA GLY A 155 4.92 -28.67 -10.67
C GLY A 155 3.87 -28.82 -9.58
N THR A 156 3.01 -27.81 -9.43
CA THR A 156 1.90 -27.79 -8.45
C THR A 156 0.57 -28.20 -9.10
N ALA A 157 -0.46 -28.38 -8.28
CA ALA A 157 -1.80 -28.78 -8.69
C ALA A 157 -2.88 -27.91 -8.03
N PHE A 158 -2.66 -26.59 -8.00
CA PHE A 158 -3.65 -25.65 -7.49
C PHE A 158 -4.88 -25.60 -8.39
N SER A 159 -6.06 -25.41 -7.80
CA SER A 159 -7.33 -25.38 -8.53
C SER A 159 -7.47 -24.10 -9.36
N ASP A 160 -7.65 -24.28 -10.66
CA ASP A 160 -8.01 -23.25 -11.66
C ASP A 160 -9.51 -22.92 -11.66
N GLN A 161 -10.34 -23.74 -10.99
CA GLN A 161 -11.79 -23.50 -10.87
C GLN A 161 -12.16 -22.56 -9.71
N GLU A 162 -11.28 -22.45 -8.70
CA GLU A 162 -11.50 -21.57 -7.54
C GLU A 162 -10.83 -20.20 -7.73
N PHE A 163 -9.72 -20.13 -8.46
CA PHE A 163 -8.92 -18.91 -8.66
C PHE A 163 -8.32 -18.85 -10.06
N ASP A 164 -8.52 -17.75 -10.78
CA ASP A 164 -7.93 -17.56 -12.10
C ASP A 164 -6.41 -17.30 -12.05
N THR A 165 -5.94 -16.62 -10.99
CA THR A 165 -4.56 -16.13 -10.87
C THR A 165 -3.92 -16.47 -9.52
N VAL A 166 -2.59 -16.49 -9.48
CA VAL A 166 -1.79 -16.70 -8.25
C VAL A 166 -2.11 -15.64 -7.19
N GLY A 167 -2.31 -14.38 -7.58
CA GLY A 167 -2.74 -13.32 -6.67
C GLY A 167 -4.10 -13.60 -6.02
N GLY A 168 -5.04 -14.13 -6.82
CA GLY A 168 -6.34 -14.60 -6.34
C GLY A 168 -6.21 -15.76 -5.34
N LEU A 169 -5.41 -16.78 -5.67
CA LEU A 169 -5.13 -17.91 -4.79
C LEU A 169 -4.57 -17.47 -3.43
N ILE A 170 -3.57 -16.58 -3.41
CA ILE A 170 -2.96 -16.11 -2.17
C ILE A 170 -3.96 -15.29 -1.34
N ALA A 171 -4.69 -14.35 -1.96
CA ALA A 171 -5.69 -13.55 -1.25
C ALA A 171 -6.87 -14.41 -0.73
N GLY A 172 -7.28 -15.42 -1.49
CA GLY A 172 -8.31 -16.39 -1.09
C GLY A 172 -7.87 -17.27 0.08
N HIS A 173 -6.63 -17.76 0.07
CA HIS A 173 -6.06 -18.56 1.15
C HIS A 173 -5.91 -17.78 2.47
N VAL A 174 -5.56 -16.49 2.38
CA VAL A 174 -5.44 -15.58 3.54
C VAL A 174 -6.81 -15.03 3.99
N GLY A 175 -7.81 -15.00 3.11
CA GLY A 175 -9.13 -14.41 3.35
C GLY A 175 -9.17 -12.88 3.21
N HIS A 176 -8.03 -12.25 2.91
CA HIS A 176 -7.90 -10.83 2.58
C HIS A 176 -6.64 -10.62 1.73
N VAL A 177 -6.49 -9.43 1.13
CA VAL A 177 -5.26 -9.06 0.43
C VAL A 177 -4.11 -8.94 1.45
N PRO A 178 -3.01 -9.70 1.31
CA PRO A 178 -1.85 -9.59 2.19
C PRO A 178 -1.00 -8.35 1.85
N ARG A 179 -0.25 -7.87 2.84
CA ARG A 179 0.61 -6.67 2.74
C ARG A 179 2.03 -7.05 2.31
N ARG A 180 2.80 -6.06 1.83
CA ARG A 180 4.22 -6.23 1.53
C ARG A 180 5.00 -6.75 2.75
N GLY A 181 5.76 -7.83 2.56
CA GLY A 181 6.50 -8.54 3.60
C GLY A 181 5.75 -9.72 4.24
N ASP A 182 4.44 -9.85 4.01
CA ASP A 182 3.67 -11.01 4.48
C ASP A 182 4.13 -12.28 3.75
N ARG A 183 4.00 -13.42 4.44
CA ARG A 183 4.43 -14.73 3.95
C ARG A 183 3.32 -15.75 4.11
N VAL A 184 3.08 -16.51 3.04
CA VAL A 184 2.06 -17.56 2.97
C VAL A 184 2.74 -18.86 2.52
N GLU A 185 2.40 -19.99 3.13
CA GLU A 185 2.98 -21.29 2.81
C GLU A 185 1.88 -22.25 2.35
N ILE A 186 1.96 -22.71 1.10
CA ILE A 186 0.96 -23.58 0.48
C ILE A 186 1.70 -24.68 -0.31
N ASP A 187 1.33 -25.94 -0.08
CA ASP A 187 1.83 -27.14 -0.79
C ASP A 187 3.36 -27.23 -0.97
N GLY A 188 4.10 -26.81 0.07
CA GLY A 188 5.56 -26.88 0.07
C GLY A 188 6.25 -25.71 -0.65
N LEU A 189 5.48 -24.71 -1.11
CA LEU A 189 5.99 -23.42 -1.55
C LEU A 189 5.79 -22.36 -0.46
N ARG A 190 6.73 -21.42 -0.37
CA ARG A 190 6.59 -20.17 0.38
C ARG A 190 6.48 -19.02 -0.61
N PHE A 191 5.41 -18.25 -0.44
CA PHE A 191 5.11 -17.02 -1.17
C PHE A 191 5.38 -15.83 -0.22
N GLU A 192 6.22 -14.89 -0.63
CA GLU A 192 6.52 -13.66 0.10
C GLU A 192 6.07 -12.47 -0.75
N VAL A 193 5.26 -11.58 -0.17
CA VAL A 193 4.68 -10.44 -0.90
C VAL A 193 5.72 -9.34 -1.09
N LEU A 194 6.17 -9.13 -2.33
CA LEU A 194 7.10 -8.07 -2.68
C LEU A 194 6.39 -6.73 -2.93
N ARG A 195 5.24 -6.76 -3.59
CA ARG A 195 4.41 -5.58 -3.89
C ARG A 195 2.93 -5.95 -3.83
N ALA A 196 2.13 -5.12 -3.15
CA ALA A 196 0.67 -5.22 -3.06
C ALA A 196 0.10 -3.83 -2.74
N ASP A 197 -1.14 -3.57 -3.18
CA ASP A 197 -1.91 -2.39 -2.80
C ASP A 197 -3.11 -2.78 -1.91
N ALA A 198 -4.03 -1.85 -1.65
CA ALA A 198 -5.20 -2.09 -0.81
C ALA A 198 -6.27 -3.02 -1.43
N ARG A 199 -6.13 -3.40 -2.71
CA ARG A 199 -7.10 -4.15 -3.52
C ARG A 199 -6.55 -5.48 -4.04
N GLN A 200 -5.25 -5.58 -4.30
CA GLN A 200 -4.63 -6.78 -4.86
C GLN A 200 -3.14 -6.90 -4.56
N VAL A 201 -2.64 -8.13 -4.66
CA VAL A 201 -1.20 -8.42 -4.74
C VAL A 201 -0.73 -8.13 -6.16
N HIS A 202 0.48 -7.60 -6.31
CA HIS A 202 1.11 -7.33 -7.62
C HIS A 202 2.29 -8.26 -7.91
N LEU A 203 3.13 -8.53 -6.90
CA LEU A 203 4.40 -9.22 -7.08
C LEU A 203 4.72 -10.12 -5.89
N LEU A 204 5.11 -11.35 -6.17
CA LEU A 204 5.44 -12.41 -5.21
C LEU A 204 6.87 -12.90 -5.43
N GLN A 205 7.59 -13.20 -4.35
CA GLN A 205 8.79 -14.04 -4.36
C GLN A 205 8.37 -15.45 -3.92
N VAL A 206 8.52 -16.42 -4.79
CA VAL A 206 8.18 -17.83 -4.55
C VAL A 206 9.46 -18.62 -4.32
N SER A 207 9.46 -19.50 -3.33
CA SER A 207 10.57 -20.41 -3.02
C SER A 207 10.05 -21.77 -2.61
N ARG A 208 10.81 -22.84 -2.89
CA ARG A 208 10.48 -24.17 -2.33
C ARG A 208 10.89 -24.21 -0.86
N LEU A 209 10.01 -24.70 0.00
CA LEU A 209 10.35 -24.95 1.39
C LEU A 209 11.39 -26.08 1.45
N PRO A 210 12.41 -25.97 2.32
CA PRO A 210 13.33 -27.07 2.56
C PRO A 210 12.55 -28.33 2.95
N LYS A 211 12.86 -29.46 2.30
CA LYS A 211 12.33 -30.76 2.75
C LYS A 211 12.85 -31.04 4.16
N THR A 212 12.02 -30.79 5.17
CA THR A 212 12.34 -31.17 6.54
C THR A 212 12.44 -32.69 6.60
N LEU A 213 13.64 -33.21 6.92
CA LEU A 213 13.96 -34.65 6.98
C LEU A 213 12.92 -35.49 7.76
N ALA A 214 12.21 -34.88 8.70
CA ALA A 214 11.11 -35.49 9.43
C ALA A 214 10.00 -36.12 8.55
N ARG A 215 9.72 -35.59 7.35
CA ARG A 215 8.75 -36.19 6.42
C ARG A 215 9.28 -37.45 5.73
N GLU A 216 10.57 -37.52 5.41
CA GLU A 216 11.16 -38.69 4.74
C GLU A 216 11.18 -39.93 5.66
N PHE A 217 11.32 -39.75 6.97
CA PHE A 217 11.17 -40.85 7.94
C PHE A 217 9.74 -41.34 8.09
N ALA A 218 8.73 -40.46 7.97
CA ALA A 218 7.33 -40.85 8.06
C ALA A 218 6.89 -41.68 6.83
N ASP A 219 7.23 -41.24 5.62
CA ASP A 219 6.89 -41.94 4.38
C ASP A 219 7.65 -43.28 4.22
N GLN A 220 8.84 -43.42 4.81
CA GLN A 220 9.57 -44.70 4.82
C GLN A 220 8.98 -45.71 5.81
N GLN A 221 8.42 -45.28 6.94
CA GLN A 221 7.77 -46.17 7.91
C GLN A 221 6.34 -46.58 7.50
N ALA A 222 5.71 -45.87 6.57
CA ALA A 222 4.37 -46.15 6.08
C ALA A 222 4.31 -47.23 4.96
N ARG A 223 5.45 -47.77 4.51
CA ARG A 223 5.48 -48.90 3.57
C ARG A 223 5.41 -50.21 4.34
N PRO A 224 4.36 -51.04 4.18
CA PRO A 224 4.41 -52.41 4.67
C PRO A 224 5.48 -53.20 3.89
N GLU A 225 6.30 -53.95 4.61
CA GLU A 225 7.17 -54.97 4.01
C GLU A 225 6.30 -56.04 3.30
N GLN A 226 6.85 -56.62 2.23
CA GLN A 226 6.20 -57.69 1.44
C GLN A 226 6.24 -59.04 2.16
#